data_AF-A0A1D9LM48-F1
#
_entry.id   AF-A0A1D9LM48-F1
#
_cell.length_a   1.000
_cell.length_b   1.000
_cell.length_c   1.000
_cell.angle_alpha   90.00
_cell.angle_beta   90.00
_cell.angle_gamma   90.00
#
_symmetry.space_group_name_H-M   'P 1'
#
loop_
_entity.id
_entity.type
_entity.pdbx_description
1 polymer ?
#
loop_
_entity_poly.entity_id
_entity_poly.type
_entity_poly.pdbx_seq_one_letter_code
_entity_poly.pdbx_strand_id
1 'polypeptide(L)'
;MPTPAERCQHMLDALQSVLQYTQGANLASYLANGMLQDSCCYQFVILGEAAKDLARLAAPQISQYAPGLVQQLSHANKLRCKLVHDYHQLDQRMIWNTIRGDAPALLQDLAQLRPYL
;
A
#
# COMPACT_ATOMS: atom_id res chain seq x y z
N MET A 1 -6.37 -9.79 17.70
CA MET A 1 -6.45 -9.08 16.39
C MET A 1 -5.61 -7.82 16.49
N PRO A 2 -4.85 -7.45 15.45
CA PRO A 2 -4.00 -6.25 15.50
C PRO A 2 -4.81 -4.96 15.74
N THR A 3 -4.23 -4.06 16.51
CA THR A 3 -4.73 -2.70 16.81
C THR A 3 -4.64 -1.79 15.59
N PRO A 4 -5.33 -0.63 15.58
CA PRO A 4 -5.18 0.36 14.51
C PRO A 4 -3.72 0.82 14.32
N ALA A 5 -3.01 1.05 15.43
CA ALA A 5 -1.59 1.39 15.44
C ALA A 5 -0.72 0.33 14.75
N GLU A 6 -0.93 -0.95 15.07
CA GLU A 6 -0.22 -2.07 14.43
C GLU A 6 -0.59 -2.22 12.96
N ARG A 7 -1.86 -2.03 12.59
CA ARG A 7 -2.29 -2.03 11.18
C ARG A 7 -1.63 -0.92 10.38
N CYS A 8 -1.59 0.30 10.92
CA CYS A 8 -0.87 1.40 10.31
C CYS A 8 0.62 1.10 10.17
N GLN A 9 1.23 0.46 11.17
CA GLN A 9 2.64 0.05 11.08
C GLN A 9 2.88 -0.95 9.95
N HIS A 10 2.03 -1.98 9.80
CA HIS A 10 2.14 -2.92 8.69
C HIS A 10 2.05 -2.22 7.31
N MET A 11 1.22 -1.19 7.19
CA MET A 11 1.13 -0.40 5.96
C MET A 11 2.41 0.37 5.69
N LEU A 12 2.98 1.02 6.72
CA LEU A 12 4.25 1.74 6.62
C LEU A 12 5.38 0.79 6.20
N ASP A 13 5.50 -0.37 6.86
CA ASP A 13 6.55 -1.36 6.60
C ASP A 13 6.44 -1.94 5.17
N ALA A 14 5.20 -2.21 4.71
CA ALA A 14 4.96 -2.70 3.35
C ALA A 14 5.36 -1.67 2.29
N LEU A 15 4.99 -0.40 2.48
CA LEU A 15 5.36 0.69 1.58
C LEU A 15 6.87 0.91 1.55
N GLN A 16 7.52 0.94 2.71
CA GLN A 16 8.97 1.07 2.81
C GLN A 16 9.68 -0.08 2.09
N SER A 17 9.21 -1.33 2.28
CA SER A 17 9.76 -2.50 1.61
C SER A 17 9.68 -2.38 0.09
N VAL A 18 8.52 -2.00 -0.46
CA VAL A 18 8.32 -1.82 -1.91
C VAL A 18 9.25 -0.73 -2.47
N LEU A 19 9.36 0.40 -1.79
CA LEU A 19 10.24 1.50 -2.21
C LEU A 19 11.72 1.09 -2.14
N GLN A 20 12.11 0.31 -1.14
CA GLN A 20 13.45 -0.22 -1.00
C GLN A 20 13.78 -1.25 -2.09
N TYR A 21 12.89 -2.21 -2.36
CA TYR A 21 13.09 -3.25 -3.38
C TYR A 21 13.25 -2.66 -4.78
N THR A 22 12.59 -1.53 -5.03
CA THR A 22 12.60 -0.84 -6.34
C THR A 22 13.60 0.31 -6.40
N GLN A 23 14.43 0.49 -5.38
CA GLN A 23 15.48 1.51 -5.38
C GLN A 23 16.48 1.24 -6.52
N GLY A 24 16.70 2.23 -7.38
CA GLY A 24 17.59 2.12 -8.54
C GLY A 24 17.03 1.32 -9.72
N ALA A 25 15.85 0.71 -9.58
CA ALA A 25 15.16 0.07 -10.69
C ALA A 25 14.52 1.11 -11.62
N ASN A 26 14.47 0.80 -12.91
CA ASN A 26 13.59 1.46 -13.87
C ASN A 26 12.50 0.48 -14.33
N LEU A 27 11.55 0.96 -15.14
CA LEU A 27 10.44 0.11 -15.61
C LEU A 27 10.94 -1.13 -16.36
N ALA A 28 11.97 -1.01 -17.20
CA ALA A 28 12.48 -2.15 -17.97
C ALA A 28 13.12 -3.21 -17.07
N SER A 29 13.95 -2.80 -16.09
CA SER A 29 14.56 -3.73 -15.13
C SER A 29 13.52 -4.36 -14.19
N TYR A 30 12.47 -3.62 -13.84
CA TYR A 30 11.34 -4.14 -13.07
C TYR A 30 10.56 -5.20 -13.87
N LEU A 31 10.19 -4.89 -15.11
CA LEU A 31 9.43 -5.81 -15.97
C LEU A 31 10.21 -7.08 -16.33
N ALA A 32 11.54 -7.02 -16.33
CA ALA A 32 12.40 -8.18 -16.56
C ALA A 32 12.63 -9.06 -15.32
N ASN A 33 12.21 -8.62 -14.12
CA ASN A 33 12.46 -9.31 -12.86
C ASN A 33 11.15 -9.77 -12.19
N GLY A 34 10.76 -11.02 -12.46
CA GLY A 34 9.54 -11.61 -11.89
C GLY A 34 9.55 -11.69 -10.36
N MET A 35 10.70 -12.01 -9.74
CA MET A 35 10.81 -12.05 -8.28
C MET A 35 10.55 -10.67 -7.66
N LEU A 36 11.03 -9.60 -8.28
CA LEU A 36 10.78 -8.24 -7.83
C LEU A 36 9.30 -7.86 -7.96
N GLN A 37 8.66 -8.23 -9.07
CA GLN A 37 7.22 -8.03 -9.28
C GLN A 37 6.39 -8.74 -8.22
N ASP A 38 6.67 -10.03 -7.99
CA ASP A 38 5.96 -10.85 -7.00
C ASP A 38 6.15 -10.30 -5.58
N SER A 39 7.38 -9.90 -5.24
CA SER A 39 7.69 -9.27 -3.95
C SER A 39 6.91 -7.98 -3.74
N CYS A 40 6.81 -7.12 -4.77
CA CYS A 40 6.03 -5.88 -4.69
C CYS A 40 4.52 -6.17 -4.57
N CYS A 41 4.01 -7.13 -5.35
CA CYS A 41 2.60 -7.52 -5.31
C CYS A 41 2.21 -8.06 -3.93
N TYR A 42 3.04 -8.90 -3.32
CA TYR A 42 2.79 -9.43 -1.98
C TYR A 42 2.71 -8.33 -0.92
N GLN A 43 3.62 -7.35 -0.96
CA GLN A 43 3.56 -6.20 -0.05
C GLN A 43 2.29 -5.37 -0.25
N PHE A 44 1.81 -5.20 -1.49
CA PHE A 44 0.53 -4.55 -1.74
C PHE A 44 -0.70 -5.34 -1.27
N VAL A 45 -0.60 -6.68 -1.20
CA VAL A 45 -1.64 -7.50 -0.55
C VAL A 45 -1.68 -7.21 0.96
N ILE A 46 -0.52 -7.19 1.63
CA ILE A 46 -0.42 -6.83 3.06
C ILE A 46 -0.97 -5.43 3.30
N LEU A 47 -0.54 -4.46 2.49
CA LEU A 47 -0.97 -3.07 2.55
C LEU A 47 -2.49 -2.95 2.48
N GLY A 48 -3.12 -3.57 1.48
CA GLY A 48 -4.57 -3.45 1.29
C GLY A 48 -5.40 -4.16 2.36
N GLU A 49 -4.92 -5.29 2.89
CA GLU A 49 -5.59 -5.96 4.02
C GLU A 49 -5.52 -5.11 5.29
N ALA A 50 -4.36 -4.51 5.58
CA ALA A 50 -4.22 -3.58 6.70
C ALA A 50 -5.03 -2.30 6.49
N ALA A 51 -5.09 -1.78 5.26
CA ALA A 51 -5.88 -0.60 4.89
C ALA A 51 -7.38 -0.78 5.17
N LYS A 52 -7.93 -1.95 4.80
CA LYS A 52 -9.34 -2.32 5.05
C LYS A 52 -9.68 -2.23 6.53
N ASP A 53 -8.83 -2.80 7.38
CA ASP A 53 -9.05 -2.81 8.83
C ASP A 53 -8.82 -1.43 9.46
N LEU A 54 -7.78 -0.70 9.04
CA LEU A 54 -7.49 0.63 9.54
C LEU A 54 -8.64 1.60 9.26
N ALA A 55 -9.16 1.60 8.02
CA ALA A 55 -10.30 2.43 7.64
C ALA A 55 -11.55 2.17 8.50
N ARG A 56 -11.76 0.92 8.93
CA ARG A 56 -12.89 0.53 9.78
C ARG A 56 -12.65 0.86 11.25
N LEU A 57 -11.45 0.62 11.76
CA LEU A 57 -11.15 0.69 13.19
C LEU A 57 -10.73 2.09 13.66
N ALA A 58 -10.19 2.93 12.77
CA ALA A 58 -9.70 4.28 13.08
C ALA A 58 -10.46 5.39 12.34
N ALA A 59 -11.72 5.15 11.97
CA ALA A 59 -12.52 6.12 11.22
C ALA A 59 -12.59 7.51 11.89
N PRO A 60 -12.74 7.66 13.23
CA PRO A 60 -12.71 8.97 13.89
C PRO A 60 -11.36 9.68 13.73
N GLN A 61 -10.25 8.97 13.96
CA GLN A 61 -8.90 9.50 13.85
C GLN A 61 -8.59 9.92 12.41
N ILE A 62 -8.93 9.08 11.43
CA ILE A 62 -8.75 9.40 10.01
C ILE A 62 -9.57 10.64 9.63
N SER A 63 -10.83 10.71 10.04
CA SER A 63 -11.69 11.87 9.72
C SER A 63 -11.17 13.17 10.33
N GLN A 64 -10.59 13.10 11.52
CA GLN A 64 -10.09 14.27 12.24
C GLN A 64 -8.70 14.72 11.75
N TYR A 65 -7.78 13.78 11.55
CA TYR A 65 -6.35 14.08 11.33
C TYR A 65 -5.89 13.87 9.88
N ALA A 66 -6.60 13.07 9.09
CA ALA A 66 -6.22 12.72 7.72
C ALA A 66 -7.43 12.43 6.80
N PRO A 67 -8.38 13.37 6.62
CA PRO A 67 -9.62 13.08 5.89
C PRO A 67 -9.39 12.68 4.42
N GLY A 68 -8.32 13.16 3.79
CA GLY A 68 -7.91 12.77 2.44
C GLY A 68 -7.47 11.31 2.31
N LEU A 69 -7.07 10.67 3.41
CA LEU A 69 -6.55 9.30 3.43
C LEU A 69 -7.64 8.25 3.15
N VAL A 70 -8.91 8.57 3.42
CA VAL A 70 -10.05 7.64 3.24
C VAL A 70 -10.08 7.04 1.83
N GLN A 71 -9.89 7.87 0.81
CA GLN A 71 -9.89 7.39 -0.59
C GLN A 71 -8.69 6.50 -0.88
N GLN A 72 -7.50 6.86 -0.38
CA GLN A 72 -6.29 6.08 -0.58
C GLN A 72 -6.37 4.69 0.06
N LEU A 73 -6.94 4.59 1.28
CA LEU A 73 -7.18 3.29 1.93
C LEU A 73 -8.15 2.42 1.12
N SER A 74 -9.19 3.04 0.55
CA SER A 74 -10.12 2.34 -0.35
C SER A 74 -9.40 1.82 -1.60
N HIS A 75 -8.53 2.63 -2.21
CA HIS A 75 -7.74 2.23 -3.38
C HIS A 75 -6.77 1.08 -3.05
N ALA A 76 -6.07 1.14 -1.91
CA ALA A 76 -5.19 0.07 -1.46
C ALA A 76 -5.95 -1.26 -1.27
N ASN A 77 -7.13 -1.23 -0.65
CA ASN A 77 -7.96 -2.43 -0.49
C ASN A 77 -8.47 -2.96 -1.84
N LYS A 78 -8.88 -2.09 -2.77
CA LYS A 78 -9.28 -2.49 -4.13
C LYS A 78 -8.11 -3.13 -4.89
N LEU A 79 -6.90 -2.60 -4.75
CA LEU A 79 -5.70 -3.17 -5.34
C LEU A 79 -5.45 -4.58 -4.80
N ARG A 80 -5.56 -4.81 -3.48
CA ARG A 80 -5.49 -6.15 -2.88
C ARG A 80 -6.52 -7.10 -3.48
N CYS A 81 -7.78 -6.67 -3.65
CA CYS A 81 -8.80 -7.50 -4.31
C CYS A 81 -8.36 -7.90 -5.73
N LYS A 82 -7.86 -6.94 -6.53
CA LYS A 82 -7.40 -7.22 -7.89
C LYS A 82 -6.20 -8.19 -7.90
N LEU A 83 -5.24 -8.00 -7.00
CA LEU A 83 -4.06 -8.86 -6.86
C LEU A 83 -4.39 -10.30 -6.46
N VAL A 84 -5.49 -10.51 -5.74
CA VAL A 84 -5.88 -11.85 -5.24
C VAL A 84 -6.90 -12.53 -6.14
N HIS A 85 -7.90 -11.79 -6.65
CA HIS A 85 -9.02 -12.35 -7.40
C HIS A 85 -8.85 -12.24 -8.91
N ASP A 86 -8.20 -11.18 -9.40
CA ASP A 86 -8.06 -10.87 -10.83
C ASP A 86 -6.58 -10.88 -11.28
N TYR A 87 -5.74 -11.66 -10.60
CA TYR A 87 -4.28 -11.70 -10.81
C TYR A 87 -3.89 -12.00 -12.27
N HIS A 88 -4.71 -12.77 -12.98
CA HIS A 88 -4.52 -13.11 -14.39
C HIS A 88 -4.66 -11.91 -15.36
N GLN A 89 -5.26 -10.80 -14.90
CA GLN A 89 -5.42 -9.55 -15.66
C GLN A 89 -4.55 -8.41 -15.09
N LEU A 90 -3.54 -8.75 -14.28
CA LEU A 90 -2.70 -7.76 -13.64
C LEU A 90 -1.73 -7.11 -14.64
N ASP A 91 -1.86 -5.81 -14.84
CA ASP A 91 -0.88 -5.02 -15.57
C ASP A 91 0.24 -4.55 -14.64
N GLN A 92 1.44 -5.13 -14.82
CA GLN A 92 2.63 -4.78 -14.05
C GLN A 92 3.11 -3.34 -14.26
N ARG A 93 2.73 -2.69 -15.38
CA ARG A 93 3.00 -1.27 -15.60
C ARG A 93 2.16 -0.40 -14.66
N MET A 94 0.91 -0.80 -14.38
CA MET A 94 0.07 -0.10 -13.41
C MET A 94 0.67 -0.22 -12.00
N ILE A 95 1.13 -1.42 -11.61
CA ILE A 95 1.82 -1.64 -10.33
C ILE A 95 3.05 -0.75 -10.22
N TRP A 96 3.89 -0.72 -11.26
CA TRP A 96 5.03 0.18 -11.29
C TRP A 96 4.64 1.65 -11.11
N ASN A 97 3.59 2.12 -11.78
CA ASN A 97 3.11 3.49 -11.63
C ASN A 97 2.63 3.78 -10.20
N THR A 98 1.91 2.85 -9.56
CA THR A 98 1.53 2.96 -8.15
C THR A 98 2.76 3.04 -7.23
N ILE A 99 3.80 2.25 -7.49
CA ILE A 99 5.06 2.29 -6.72
C ILE A 99 5.73 3.67 -6.83
N ARG A 100 5.75 4.27 -8.02
CA ARG A 100 6.45 5.54 -8.27
C ARG A 100 5.64 6.78 -7.91
N GLY A 101 4.32 6.70 -7.95
CA GLY A 101 3.41 7.84 -7.72
C GLY A 101 2.72 7.78 -6.36
N ASP A 102 1.82 6.81 -6.18
CA ASP A 102 0.90 6.77 -5.05
C ASP A 102 1.57 6.31 -3.74
N ALA A 103 2.47 5.33 -3.82
CA ALA A 103 3.07 4.71 -2.64
C ALA A 103 3.87 5.71 -1.76
N PRO A 104 4.72 6.60 -2.30
CA PRO A 104 5.40 7.62 -1.50
C PRO A 104 4.45 8.59 -0.80
N ALA A 105 3.38 9.02 -1.47
CA ALA A 105 2.39 9.93 -0.90
C ALA A 105 1.63 9.26 0.25
N LEU A 106 1.14 8.04 0.04
CA LEU A 106 0.47 7.25 1.07
C LEU A 106 1.37 6.99 2.29
N LEU A 107 2.67 6.74 2.06
CA LEU A 107 3.63 6.55 3.16
C LEU A 107 3.71 7.81 4.04
N GLN A 108 3.74 8.99 3.44
CA GLN A 108 3.78 10.26 4.16
C GLN A 108 2.49 10.50 4.96
N ASP A 109 1.32 10.31 4.33
CA ASP A 109 0.03 10.51 4.98
C ASP A 109 -0.17 9.55 6.17
N LEU A 110 0.24 8.30 6.04
CA LEU A 110 0.19 7.32 7.14
C LEU A 110 1.16 7.69 8.26
N ALA A 111 2.36 8.18 7.95
CA ALA A 111 3.33 8.59 8.96
C ALA A 111 2.82 9.80 9.77
N GLN A 112 2.06 10.70 9.14
CA GLN A 112 1.40 11.82 9.81
C GLN A 112 0.23 11.38 10.69
N LEU A 113 -0.54 10.37 10.26
CA LEU A 113 -1.64 9.81 11.05
C LEU A 113 -1.14 8.99 12.25
N ARG A 114 0.00 8.30 12.11
CA ARG A 114 0.52 7.31 13.07
C ARG A 114 0.54 7.74 14.55
N PRO A 115 0.87 8.99 14.92
CA PRO A 115 0.88 9.45 16.32
C PRO A 115 -0.52 9.57 16.95
N TYR A 116 -1.58 9.57 16.14
CA TYR A 116 -2.97 9.74 16.60
C TYR A 116 -3.74 8.41 16.69
N LEU A 117 -3.10 7.29 16.35
CA LEU A 117 -3.66 5.93 16.39
C LEU A 117 -3.22 5.17 17.63
#